data_AF-A0AAV0C710-F1
#
_entry.id   AF-A0AAV0C710-F1
#
_cell.length_a   1.000
_cell.length_b   1.000
_cell.length_c   1.000
_cell.angle_alpha   90.00
_cell.angle_beta   90.00
_cell.angle_gamma   90.00
#
_symmetry.space_group_name_H-M   'P 1'
#
loop_
_entity.id
_entity.type
_entity.pdbx_description
1 polymer ?
#
loop_
_entity_poly.entity_id
_entity_poly.type
_entity_poly.pdbx_seq_one_letter_code
_entity_poly.pdbx_strand_id
1 'polypeptide(L)'
;MKFRTRDFNSIALGEPKAAYFPGSYQALVVKNQAQPSDPKFQYEVKYFPQTLDHFTFVPRGYKIFYQKYLINKDYWHKGEPIFVYTGNEGDIDWFAANTGFLLDIAPKCHALLVFIEV
;
A
#
# COMPACT_ATOMS: atom_id res chain seq x y z
N MET A 1 1.43 -60.68 18.80
CA MET A 1 0.90 -60.87 17.43
C MET A 1 0.77 -59.49 16.79
N LYS A 2 1.77 -59.05 16.04
CA LYS A 2 2.00 -59.26 14.59
C LYS A 2 1.27 -58.18 13.78
N PHE A 3 2.00 -57.10 13.50
CA PHE A 3 1.63 -56.08 12.52
C PHE A 3 1.43 -56.74 11.16
N ARG A 4 0.31 -56.46 10.49
CA ARG A 4 0.04 -56.89 9.12
C ARG A 4 -0.07 -55.64 8.27
N THR A 5 0.98 -55.39 7.50
CA THR A 5 1.00 -54.50 6.35
C THR A 5 -0.06 -54.93 5.34
N ARG A 6 -0.75 -53.95 4.73
CA ARG A 6 -1.52 -54.16 3.50
C ARG A 6 -0.93 -53.25 2.43
N ASP A 7 -0.31 -53.90 1.45
CA ASP A 7 0.03 -53.34 0.16
C ASP A 7 -1.24 -52.91 -0.57
N PHE A 8 -1.25 -51.71 -1.14
CA PHE A 8 -2.25 -51.29 -2.11
C PHE A 8 -1.58 -51.11 -3.48
N ASN A 9 -1.73 -52.13 -4.31
CA ASN A 9 -1.51 -52.05 -5.74
C ASN A 9 -2.53 -51.12 -6.38
N SER A 10 -2.03 -50.21 -7.22
CA SER A 10 -2.54 -49.85 -8.55
C SER A 10 -4.06 -49.83 -8.73
N ILE A 11 -4.64 -48.63 -8.67
CA ILE A 11 -5.90 -48.31 -9.36
C ILE A 11 -5.57 -47.25 -10.42
N ALA A 12 -5.63 -47.64 -11.68
CA ALA A 12 -5.56 -46.73 -12.81
C ALA A 12 -6.78 -45.80 -12.77
N LEU A 13 -6.55 -44.51 -12.53
CA LEU A 13 -7.54 -43.46 -12.71
C LEU A 13 -7.31 -42.85 -14.10
N GLY A 14 -8.26 -43.09 -15.01
CA GLY A 14 -8.26 -42.49 -16.33
C GLY A 14 -8.23 -40.97 -16.26
N GLU A 15 -7.50 -40.34 -17.17
CA GLU A 15 -7.38 -38.89 -17.27
C GLU A 15 -8.76 -38.24 -17.51
N PRO A 16 -9.12 -37.16 -16.80
CA PRO A 16 -10.36 -36.46 -17.06
C PRO A 16 -10.26 -35.69 -18.38
N LYS A 17 -11.14 -36.01 -19.34
CA LYS A 17 -11.38 -35.21 -20.55
C LYS A 17 -11.74 -33.77 -20.15
N ALA A 18 -10.98 -32.81 -20.63
CA ALA A 18 -11.25 -31.39 -20.44
C ALA A 18 -12.63 -31.02 -21.00
N ALA A 19 -13.51 -30.50 -20.14
CA ALA A 19 -14.76 -29.88 -20.56
C ALA A 19 -14.44 -28.49 -21.16
N TYR A 20 -14.98 -28.22 -22.34
CA TYR A 20 -14.86 -26.94 -23.03
C TYR A 20 -15.81 -25.92 -22.37
N PHE A 21 -15.24 -24.91 -21.69
CA PHE A 21 -15.98 -23.77 -21.15
C PHE A 21 -15.73 -22.55 -22.06
N PRO A 22 -16.76 -21.97 -22.72
CA PRO A 22 -16.58 -20.76 -23.52
C PRO A 22 -16.56 -19.56 -22.57
N GLY A 23 -15.36 -19.13 -22.19
CA GLY A 23 -15.17 -18.00 -21.29
C GLY A 23 -13.74 -17.91 -20.77
N SER A 24 -12.76 -17.83 -21.66
CA SER A 24 -11.37 -17.67 -21.27
C SER A 24 -11.11 -16.24 -20.79
N TYR A 25 -11.30 -15.98 -19.49
CA TYR A 25 -10.49 -14.97 -18.83
C TYR A 25 -9.09 -15.59 -18.66
N GLN A 26 -8.17 -15.26 -19.57
CA GLN A 26 -6.77 -15.54 -19.30
C GLN A 26 -6.38 -14.68 -18.09
N ALA A 27 -6.09 -15.34 -16.97
CA ALA A 27 -5.38 -14.69 -15.88
C ALA A 27 -4.01 -14.27 -16.47
N LEU A 28 -3.86 -12.97 -16.72
CA LEU A 28 -2.55 -12.40 -17.01
C LEU A 28 -1.71 -12.66 -15.75
N VAL A 29 -0.80 -13.62 -15.87
CA VAL A 29 0.30 -13.78 -14.92
C VAL A 29 1.11 -12.50 -15.01
N VAL A 30 0.81 -11.55 -14.12
CA VAL A 30 1.68 -10.41 -13.87
C VAL A 30 2.96 -11.01 -13.31
N LYS A 31 3.97 -11.16 -14.17
CA LYS A 31 5.33 -11.36 -13.71
C LYS A 31 5.64 -10.15 -12.86
N ASN A 32 5.79 -10.35 -11.55
CA ASN A 32 6.42 -9.37 -10.66
C ASN A 32 7.87 -9.18 -11.13
N GLN A 33 8.05 -8.36 -12.15
CA GLN A 33 9.32 -7.75 -12.44
C GLN A 33 9.52 -6.72 -11.33
N ALA A 34 10.33 -7.07 -10.34
CA ALA A 34 10.88 -6.09 -9.42
C ALA A 34 11.56 -5.02 -10.28
N GLN A 35 10.89 -3.88 -10.43
CA GLN A 35 11.47 -2.71 -11.07
C GLN A 35 12.70 -2.31 -10.25
N PRO A 36 13.77 -1.80 -10.88
CA PRO A 36 14.88 -1.23 -10.13
C PRO A 36 14.26 -0.21 -9.18
N SER A 37 14.45 -0.41 -7.87
CA SER A 37 13.91 0.50 -6.88
C SER A 37 14.55 1.86 -7.13
N ASP A 38 13.78 2.79 -7.69
CA ASP A 38 14.10 4.20 -7.62
C ASP A 38 14.52 4.54 -6.18
N PRO A 39 15.44 5.49 -5.98
CA PRO A 39 15.89 5.85 -4.65
C PRO A 39 14.67 6.07 -3.78
N LYS A 40 14.46 5.13 -2.86
CA LYS A 40 13.27 5.06 -2.03
C LYS A 40 13.21 6.39 -1.29
N PHE A 41 12.20 7.21 -1.63
CA PHE A 41 11.96 8.47 -0.93
C PHE A 41 12.04 8.20 0.57
N GLN A 42 12.93 8.91 1.26
CA GLN A 42 13.12 8.72 2.69
C GLN A 42 12.07 9.53 3.43
N TYR A 43 11.38 8.93 4.39
CA TYR A 43 10.39 9.63 5.20
C TYR A 43 10.24 8.93 6.53
N GLU A 44 9.78 9.69 7.52
CA GLU A 44 9.28 9.15 8.78
C GLU A 44 7.77 8.91 8.64
N VAL A 45 7.29 7.74 9.08
CA VAL A 45 5.87 7.46 9.23
C VAL A 45 5.39 7.99 10.59
N LYS A 46 4.30 8.75 10.59
CA LYS A 46 3.66 9.29 11.79
C LYS A 46 2.15 9.13 11.73
N TYR A 47 1.51 9.38 12.87
CA TYR A 47 0.06 9.26 13.02
C TYR A 47 -0.49 10.49 13.72
N PHE A 48 -1.59 11.03 13.20
CA PHE A 48 -2.30 12.17 13.78
C PHE A 48 -3.68 11.74 14.29
N PRO A 49 -4.05 12.04 15.54
CA PRO A 49 -5.39 11.77 16.04
C PRO A 49 -6.41 12.67 15.33
N GLN A 50 -7.23 12.08 14.46
CA GLN A 50 -8.31 12.75 13.75
C GLN A 50 -9.69 12.39 14.30
N THR A 51 -10.59 13.35 14.28
CA THR A 51 -12.01 13.10 14.53
C THR A 51 -12.55 12.20 13.43
N LEU A 52 -13.26 11.15 13.83
CA LEU A 52 -13.87 10.21 12.90
C LEU A 52 -15.01 10.85 12.10
N ASP A 53 -15.81 11.71 12.75
CA ASP A 53 -16.95 12.38 12.15
C ASP A 53 -16.86 13.89 12.41
N HIS A 54 -16.61 14.65 11.34
CA HIS A 54 -16.49 16.11 11.38
C HIS A 54 -17.83 16.85 11.20
N PHE A 55 -18.93 16.12 10.97
CA PHE A 55 -20.24 16.70 10.64
C PHE A 55 -21.25 16.55 11.79
N THR A 56 -20.99 15.66 12.75
CA THR A 56 -21.86 15.42 13.91
C THR A 56 -21.28 16.01 15.20
N PHE A 57 -21.97 17.02 15.77
CA PHE A 57 -21.55 17.75 16.98
C PHE A 57 -22.18 17.22 18.28
N VAL A 58 -22.26 15.89 18.45
CA VAL A 58 -22.72 15.25 19.70
C VAL A 58 -21.64 14.30 20.24
N PRO A 59 -21.62 13.96 21.55
CA PRO A 59 -20.53 13.17 22.15
C PRO A 59 -20.19 11.86 21.43
N ARG A 60 -21.18 11.22 20.78
CA ARG A 60 -20.95 10.00 19.98
C ARG A 60 -20.13 10.22 18.70
N GLY A 61 -20.10 11.45 18.16
CA GLY A 61 -19.36 11.84 16.95
C GLY A 61 -17.88 12.11 17.19
N TYR A 62 -17.46 12.40 18.44
CA TYR A 62 -16.08 12.76 18.78
C TYR A 62 -15.13 11.57 18.94
N LYS A 63 -15.40 10.46 18.24
CA LYS A 63 -14.46 9.33 18.21
C LYS A 63 -13.20 9.75 17.46
N ILE A 64 -12.06 9.17 17.83
CA ILE A 64 -10.77 9.46 17.22
C ILE A 64 -10.25 8.22 16.51
N PHE A 65 -9.65 8.41 15.34
CA PHE A 65 -8.79 7.44 14.69
C PHE A 65 -7.41 8.08 14.43
N TYR A 66 -6.40 7.25 14.17
CA TYR A 66 -5.03 7.70 13.96
C TYR A 66 -4.71 7.68 12.47
N GLN A 67 -4.79 8.83 11.81
CA GLN A 67 -4.52 8.98 10.38
C GLN A 67 -3.01 8.95 10.13
N LYS A 68 -2.55 8.03 9.28
CA LYS A 68 -1.14 7.93 8.87
C LYS A 68 -0.76 9.15 8.03
N TYR A 69 0.46 9.63 8.22
CA TYR A 69 1.08 10.58 7.31
C TYR A 69 2.59 10.35 7.26
N LEU A 70 3.19 10.71 6.14
CA LEU A 70 4.63 10.64 5.92
C LEU A 70 5.20 12.05 6.01
N ILE A 71 6.37 12.18 6.64
CA ILE A 71 7.05 13.46 6.78
C ILE A 71 8.53 13.32 6.39
N ASN A 72 9.01 14.24 5.56
CA ASN A 72 10.43 14.38 5.25
C ASN A 72 10.86 15.81 5.58
N LYS A 73 11.97 15.93 6.33
CA LYS A 73 12.52 17.20 6.83
C LYS A 73 13.89 17.53 6.24
N ASP A 74 14.38 16.75 5.28
CA ASP A 74 15.78 16.79 4.86
C ASP A 74 16.18 18.15 4.28
N TYR A 75 15.20 18.86 3.69
CA TYR A 75 15.39 20.18 3.09
C TYR A 75 14.75 21.32 3.90
N TRP A 76 14.10 21.03 5.02
CA TRP A 76 13.27 22.02 5.70
C TRP A 76 14.07 22.93 6.62
N HIS A 77 13.87 24.24 6.49
CA HIS A 77 14.38 25.23 7.45
C HIS A 77 13.22 25.88 8.24
N LYS A 78 13.49 26.25 9.49
CA LYS A 78 12.47 26.84 10.35
C LYS A 78 11.95 28.15 9.76
N GLY A 79 10.63 28.22 9.52
CA GLY A 79 9.97 29.38 8.94
C GLY A 79 9.68 29.27 7.44
N GLU A 80 10.19 28.22 6.79
CA GLU A 80 9.98 27.92 5.37
C GLU A 80 8.69 27.12 5.13
N PRO A 81 8.19 27.08 3.88
CA PRO A 81 6.89 26.49 3.55
C PRO A 81 6.77 24.99 3.86
N ILE A 82 5.51 24.55 3.94
CA ILE A 82 5.14 23.13 3.98
C ILE A 82 4.45 22.79 2.66
N PHE A 83 4.98 21.80 1.96
CA PHE A 83 4.34 21.18 0.82
C PHE A 83 3.54 19.98 1.30
N VAL A 84 2.24 20.02 1.02
CA VAL A 84 1.28 19.01 1.46
C VAL A 84 0.71 18.28 0.25
N TYR A 85 0.91 16.96 0.21
CA TYR A 85 0.19 16.08 -0.69
C TYR A 85 -1.05 15.55 0.03
N THR A 86 -2.22 15.90 -0.50
CA THR A 86 -3.50 15.34 -0.05
C THR A 86 -3.68 13.98 -0.70
N GLY A 87 -3.51 12.91 0.06
CA GLY A 87 -3.73 11.54 -0.42
C GLY A 87 -5.08 11.37 -1.11
N ASN A 88 -5.17 10.33 -1.91
CA ASN A 88 -6.36 9.94 -2.66
C ASN A 88 -6.66 8.45 -2.38
N GLU A 89 -7.31 7.74 -3.30
CA GLU A 89 -7.83 6.38 -3.10
C GLU A 89 -6.76 5.26 -3.24
N GLY A 90 -5.51 5.52 -2.85
CA GLY A 90 -4.43 4.53 -2.92
C GLY A 90 -3.41 4.66 -1.79
N ASP A 91 -2.44 3.75 -1.79
CA ASP A 91 -1.40 3.70 -0.76
C ASP A 91 -0.51 4.96 -0.81
N ILE A 92 -0.46 5.70 0.31
CA ILE A 92 0.33 6.93 0.42
C ILE A 92 1.83 6.69 0.20
N ASP A 93 2.34 5.50 0.55
CA ASP A 93 3.74 5.12 0.33
C ASP A 93 4.05 5.04 -1.18
N TRP A 94 3.08 4.59 -1.99
CA TRP A 94 3.20 4.60 -3.45
C TRP A 94 3.20 6.03 -4.00
N PHE A 95 2.31 6.90 -3.52
CA PHE A 95 2.30 8.30 -3.99
C PHE A 95 3.57 9.05 -3.62
N ALA A 96 4.11 8.82 -2.44
CA ALA A 96 5.35 9.46 -2.01
C ALA A 96 6.56 9.01 -2.85
N ALA A 97 6.55 7.77 -3.35
CA ALA A 97 7.56 7.27 -4.27
C ALA A 97 7.39 7.77 -5.72
N ASN A 98 6.18 8.14 -6.15
CA ASN A 98 5.87 8.45 -7.55
C ASN A 98 5.55 9.95 -7.82
N THR A 99 5.35 10.76 -6.78
CA THR A 99 5.04 12.19 -6.92
C THR A 99 6.34 13.03 -6.91
N GLY A 100 7.13 12.89 -7.97
CA GLY A 100 8.46 13.50 -8.07
C GLY A 100 8.47 15.03 -7.97
N PHE A 101 7.46 15.72 -8.51
CA PHE A 101 7.48 17.19 -8.58
C PHE A 101 7.64 17.87 -7.22
N LEU A 102 6.93 17.43 -6.17
CA LEU A 102 7.06 18.00 -4.82
C LEU A 102 8.47 17.80 -4.25
N LEU A 103 9.08 16.65 -4.54
CA LEU A 103 10.45 16.33 -4.14
C LEU A 103 11.45 17.22 -4.88
N ASP A 104 11.25 17.44 -6.19
CA ASP A 104 12.15 18.21 -7.04
C ASP A 104 12.25 19.69 -6.63
N ILE A 105 11.14 20.26 -6.13
CA ILE A 105 11.09 21.67 -5.72
C ILE A 105 11.38 21.89 -4.24
N ALA A 106 11.28 20.85 -3.38
CA ALA A 106 11.51 20.98 -1.94
C ALA A 106 12.91 21.54 -1.57
N PRO A 107 14.03 21.13 -2.21
CA PRO A 107 15.34 21.71 -1.95
C PRO A 107 15.43 23.20 -2.27
N LYS A 108 14.74 23.66 -3.33
CA LYS A 108 14.76 25.06 -3.78
C LYS A 108 13.92 25.96 -2.88
N CYS A 109 12.83 25.42 -2.35
CA CYS A 109 11.90 26.14 -1.49
C CYS A 109 12.17 25.91 0.00
N HIS A 110 13.21 25.16 0.34
CA HIS A 110 13.55 24.81 1.72
C HIS A 110 12.36 24.20 2.47
N ALA A 111 11.55 23.39 1.76
CA ALA A 111 10.21 23.04 2.19
C ALA A 111 10.17 21.77 3.05
N LEU A 112 9.23 21.74 3.99
CA LEU A 112 8.81 20.52 4.68
C LEU A 112 7.87 19.73 3.77
N LEU A 113 8.11 18.43 3.62
CA LEU A 113 7.23 17.55 2.86
C LEU A 113 6.31 16.78 3.80
N VAL A 114 5.01 16.81 3.52
CA VAL A 114 3.98 16.04 4.24
C VAL A 114 3.05 15.35 3.25
N PHE A 115 2.92 14.02 3.36
CA PHE A 115 1.99 13.22 2.58
C PHE A 115 0.94 12.61 3.51
N ILE A 116 -0.35 12.89 3.31
CA ILE A 116 -1.42 12.49 4.23
C ILE A 116 -2.19 11.31 3.62
N GLU A 117 -2.37 10.21 4.35
CA GLU A 117 -3.19 9.06 3.90
C GLU A 117 -4.69 9.36 4.06
N VAL A 118 -5.55 8.77 3.21
CA VAL A 118 -7.02 8.86 3.28
C VAL A 118 -7.62 7.63 3.95
#